data_AF-A0A8H5BYH7-F1
#
_entry.id   AF-A0A8H5BYH7-F1
#
_cell.length_a   1.000
_cell.length_b   1.000
_cell.length_c   1.000
_cell.angle_alpha   90.00
_cell.angle_beta   90.00
_cell.angle_gamma   90.00
#
_symmetry.space_group_name_H-M   'P 1'
#
loop_
_entity.id
_entity.type
_entity.pdbx_description
1 polymer ?
#
loop_
_entity_poly.entity_id
_entity_poly.type
_entity_poly.pdbx_seq_one_letter_code
_entity_poly.pdbx_strand_id
1 'polypeptide(L)'
;MPTTTRNPLALKAERCVAEGRHYKVTNQATPLRALAEFLSQEDRTGHFESILDALDQRLVPEYPPTSWSPKASWNAIEDGMQALKDLVLVFRAVAEAADIPVIETFGKTIIRTLIDRWVGVMAWMRRLLVYASRTSAESGVVGLTVVTQFSASLMLMVTGSGEDPFRLEIVSMTCTADLILLLLCQVDPQTQRHYDLAPDQTPFLPPTLCTIIQLLHIYLEYSVGAEAMQLRLRSTKASTRRMAIRFFIRRIEEIVAHSFKSNLAAAAKSYLYLVVSVSILVHDRALWHTFDLEDFIFKYTAALCTLTKKAETLKFADTRFWANVSAAIIVLVKDFLIKLSPNPSAHVSKLVEGGLLQCVAICTTHQQDSEADLDLKSDGNALDALFLLYPFMYLSKVYFAADARGDSNLWRDTCHVRRSPEGGHMCDDRPSIKP
;
A
#
# COMPACT_ATOMS: atom_id res chain seq x y z
N MET A 1 15.95 -30.06 14.47
CA MET A 1 16.53 -28.80 13.99
C MET A 1 16.51 -28.84 12.47
N PRO A 2 15.80 -27.95 11.76
CA PRO A 2 15.87 -27.94 10.32
C PRO A 2 17.20 -27.31 9.93
N THR A 3 18.07 -28.09 9.30
CA THR A 3 19.21 -27.58 8.53
C THR A 3 18.64 -26.71 7.43
N THR A 4 18.78 -25.39 7.55
CA THR A 4 18.43 -24.43 6.50
C THR A 4 19.32 -24.73 5.30
N THR A 5 18.82 -25.55 4.37
CA THR A 5 19.42 -25.75 3.05
C THR A 5 19.45 -24.38 2.38
N ARG A 6 20.64 -23.79 2.26
CA ARG A 6 20.82 -22.51 1.58
C ARG A 6 20.35 -22.63 0.13
N ASN A 7 19.65 -21.62 -0.35
CA ASN A 7 19.13 -21.54 -1.71
C ASN A 7 20.28 -21.81 -2.72
N PRO A 8 20.17 -22.80 -3.62
CA PRO A 8 21.20 -23.13 -4.61
C PRO A 8 21.57 -21.95 -5.51
N LEU A 9 20.62 -21.09 -5.89
CA LEU A 9 20.88 -19.89 -6.68
C LEU A 9 21.61 -18.82 -5.88
N ALA A 10 21.31 -18.66 -4.60
CA ALA A 10 22.04 -17.75 -3.71
C ALA A 10 23.49 -18.21 -3.51
N LEU A 11 23.71 -19.52 -3.29
CA LEU A 11 25.04 -20.11 -3.23
C LEU A 11 25.79 -19.98 -4.56
N LYS A 12 25.08 -20.07 -5.69
CA LYS A 12 25.66 -19.88 -7.03
C LYS A 12 26.05 -18.42 -7.26
N ALA A 13 25.23 -17.46 -6.83
CA ALA A 13 25.56 -16.03 -6.85
C ALA A 13 26.80 -15.71 -5.99
N GLU A 14 26.86 -16.24 -4.77
CA GLU A 14 28.04 -16.12 -3.89
C GLU A 14 29.30 -16.72 -4.53
N ARG A 15 29.19 -17.88 -5.20
CA ARG A 15 30.30 -18.49 -5.93
C ARG A 15 30.71 -17.68 -7.16
N CYS A 16 29.78 -17.12 -7.92
CA CYS A 16 30.09 -16.26 -9.06
C CYS A 16 30.91 -15.02 -8.64
N VAL A 17 30.57 -14.42 -7.49
CA VAL A 17 31.37 -13.33 -6.90
C VAL A 17 32.75 -13.82 -6.43
N ALA A 18 32.80 -14.98 -5.77
CA ALA A 18 34.05 -15.53 -5.23
C ALA A 18 35.02 -16.04 -6.32
N GLU A 19 34.51 -16.51 -7.46
CA GLU A 19 35.33 -17.18 -8.48
C GLU A 19 35.99 -16.21 -9.47
N GLY A 20 35.52 -14.97 -9.62
CA GLY A 20 36.23 -13.93 -10.40
C GLY A 20 36.65 -14.32 -11.83
N ARG A 21 36.00 -15.32 -12.45
CA ARG A 21 36.46 -15.88 -13.74
C ARG A 21 35.83 -15.11 -14.90
N HIS A 22 36.69 -14.45 -15.68
CA HIS A 22 36.44 -13.81 -17.00
C HIS A 22 35.49 -12.63 -17.08
N TYR A 23 34.81 -12.25 -16.01
CA TYR A 23 34.07 -11.01 -15.99
C TYR A 23 35.06 -9.85 -15.87
N LYS A 24 34.91 -8.81 -16.70
CA LYS A 24 35.39 -7.46 -16.35
C LYS A 24 34.53 -7.01 -15.17
N VAL A 25 34.70 -7.66 -14.01
CA VAL A 25 34.10 -7.25 -12.75
C VAL A 25 34.72 -5.91 -12.46
N THR A 26 33.99 -4.84 -12.73
CA THR A 26 34.26 -3.57 -12.07
C THR A 26 34.27 -3.88 -10.57
N ASN A 27 35.26 -3.39 -9.82
CA ASN A 27 35.55 -3.71 -8.42
C ASN A 27 34.40 -3.44 -7.40
N GLN A 28 33.15 -3.32 -7.83
CA GLN A 28 31.96 -2.99 -7.05
C GLN A 28 30.74 -3.91 -7.34
N ALA A 29 30.87 -5.03 -8.07
CA ALA A 29 29.71 -5.87 -8.39
C ALA A 29 29.11 -6.54 -7.14
N THR A 30 27.82 -6.27 -6.86
CA THR A 30 27.05 -6.95 -5.82
C THR A 30 26.72 -8.40 -6.24
N PRO A 31 26.43 -9.32 -5.30
CA PRO A 31 26.01 -10.68 -5.65
C PRO A 31 24.79 -10.75 -6.57
N LEU A 32 23.86 -9.80 -6.43
CA LEU A 32 22.68 -9.70 -7.29
C LEU A 32 23.06 -9.30 -8.72
N ARG A 33 23.99 -8.35 -8.88
CA ARG A 33 24.49 -7.94 -10.20
C ARG A 33 25.24 -9.07 -10.91
N ALA A 34 26.10 -9.80 -10.18
CA ALA A 34 26.79 -10.98 -10.71
C ALA A 34 25.81 -12.09 -11.13
N LEU A 35 24.74 -12.31 -10.36
CA LEU A 35 23.69 -13.26 -10.72
C LEU A 35 22.97 -12.83 -12.01
N ALA A 36 22.65 -11.55 -12.15
CA ALA A 36 22.00 -11.02 -13.35
C ALA A 36 22.87 -11.20 -14.59
N GLU A 37 24.17 -10.85 -14.50
CA GLU A 37 25.15 -11.09 -15.57
C GLU A 37 25.29 -12.58 -15.91
N PHE A 38 25.26 -13.46 -14.90
CA PHE A 38 25.28 -14.91 -15.11
C PHE A 38 24.03 -15.41 -15.86
N LEU A 39 22.85 -14.91 -15.50
CA LEU A 39 21.57 -15.32 -16.09
C LEU A 39 21.34 -14.75 -17.48
N SER A 40 21.89 -13.55 -17.78
CA SER A 40 21.73 -12.88 -19.08
C SER A 40 22.63 -13.43 -20.19
N GLN A 41 23.54 -14.36 -19.88
CA GLN A 41 24.36 -15.02 -20.91
C GLN A 41 23.48 -15.86 -21.83
N GLU A 42 23.78 -15.85 -23.14
CA GLU A 42 23.05 -16.59 -24.17
C GLU A 42 22.83 -18.05 -23.71
N ASP A 43 21.62 -18.57 -23.94
CA ASP A 43 21.18 -19.94 -23.64
C ASP A 43 20.76 -20.26 -22.19
N ARG A 44 20.57 -19.26 -21.31
CA ARG A 44 20.22 -19.48 -19.89
C ARG A 44 18.80 -19.12 -19.46
N THR A 45 17.91 -18.78 -20.39
CA THR A 45 16.47 -18.65 -20.10
C THR A 45 15.86 -19.96 -19.58
N GLY A 46 16.46 -21.11 -19.89
CA GLY A 46 16.03 -22.42 -19.38
C GLY A 46 16.00 -22.53 -17.85
N HIS A 47 16.84 -21.78 -17.12
CA HIS A 47 16.73 -21.74 -15.64
C HIS A 47 15.44 -21.03 -15.19
N PHE A 48 15.08 -19.94 -15.87
CA PHE A 48 13.86 -19.20 -15.59
C PHE A 48 12.63 -20.03 -15.97
N GLU A 49 12.65 -20.70 -17.13
CA GLU A 49 11.58 -21.60 -17.56
C GLU A 49 11.40 -22.77 -16.59
N SER A 50 12.48 -23.37 -16.09
CA SER A 50 12.44 -24.42 -15.06
C SER A 50 11.76 -23.95 -13.76
N ILE A 51 12.02 -22.71 -13.33
CA ILE A 51 11.30 -22.08 -12.19
C ILE A 51 9.80 -21.96 -12.49
N LEU A 52 9.44 -21.51 -13.69
CA LEU A 52 8.04 -21.37 -14.08
C LEU A 52 7.31 -22.70 -14.27
N ASP A 53 8.01 -23.75 -14.72
CA ASP A 53 7.46 -25.10 -14.85
C ASP A 53 7.14 -25.71 -13.47
N ALA A 54 7.97 -25.43 -12.46
CA ALA A 54 7.65 -25.78 -11.07
C ALA A 54 6.42 -25.03 -10.53
N LEU A 55 6.06 -23.90 -11.16
CA LEU A 55 4.88 -23.10 -10.86
C LEU A 55 3.74 -23.32 -11.86
N ASP A 56 3.73 -24.43 -12.60
CA ASP A 56 2.61 -24.78 -13.47
C ASP A 56 1.33 -24.97 -12.63
N GLN A 57 0.21 -24.43 -13.12
CA GLN A 57 -1.08 -24.50 -12.44
C GLN A 57 -1.52 -25.94 -12.17
N ARG A 58 -1.14 -26.89 -13.03
CA ARG A 58 -1.49 -28.31 -12.91
C ARG A 58 -0.82 -28.99 -11.71
N LEU A 59 0.24 -28.40 -11.19
CA LEU A 59 0.98 -28.90 -10.03
C LEU A 59 0.44 -28.35 -8.70
N VAL A 60 -0.50 -27.38 -8.74
CA VAL A 60 -1.09 -26.80 -7.54
C VAL A 60 -1.87 -27.90 -6.78
N PRO A 61 -1.50 -28.22 -5.53
CA PRO A 61 -2.14 -29.31 -4.80
C PRO A 61 -3.60 -28.98 -4.45
N GLU A 62 -4.53 -29.94 -4.58
CA GLU A 62 -5.94 -29.75 -4.22
C GLU A 62 -6.15 -29.45 -2.72
N TYR A 63 -7.24 -28.74 -2.39
CA TYR A 63 -7.62 -28.46 -1.00
C TYR A 63 -9.09 -28.77 -0.71
N PRO A 64 -9.41 -29.40 0.46
CA PRO A 64 -8.47 -30.08 1.36
C PRO A 64 -7.80 -31.27 0.64
N PRO A 65 -6.62 -31.74 1.07
CA PRO A 65 -6.00 -32.92 0.46
C PRO A 65 -6.92 -34.13 0.70
N THR A 66 -7.68 -34.52 -0.32
CA THR A 66 -8.63 -35.64 -0.25
C THR A 66 -7.97 -36.98 -0.54
N SER A 67 -6.81 -36.98 -1.21
CA SER A 67 -6.18 -38.19 -1.77
C SER A 67 -4.67 -38.30 -1.60
N TRP A 68 -3.99 -37.26 -1.09
CA TRP A 68 -2.53 -37.23 -0.99
C TRP A 68 -2.07 -37.67 0.39
N SER A 69 -0.98 -38.45 0.44
CA SER A 69 -0.25 -38.60 1.70
C SER A 69 0.20 -37.21 2.19
N PRO A 70 0.08 -36.89 3.49
CA PRO A 70 0.45 -35.59 4.02
C PRO A 70 1.86 -35.13 3.62
N LYS A 71 2.79 -36.08 3.43
CA LYS A 71 4.17 -35.81 3.00
C LYS A 71 4.28 -35.34 1.55
N ALA A 72 3.57 -35.99 0.62
CA ALA A 72 3.63 -35.60 -0.80
C ALA A 72 3.05 -34.19 -1.03
N SER A 73 1.99 -33.83 -0.30
CA SER A 73 1.42 -32.48 -0.37
C SER A 73 2.36 -31.42 0.20
N TRP A 74 3.18 -31.78 1.19
CA TRP A 74 4.15 -30.87 1.80
C TRP A 74 5.32 -30.59 0.88
N ASN A 75 5.90 -31.62 0.25
CA ASN A 75 6.99 -31.44 -0.70
C ASN A 75 6.60 -30.51 -1.86
N ALA A 76 5.40 -30.69 -2.43
CA ALA A 76 4.90 -29.80 -3.48
C ALA A 76 4.75 -28.34 -3.02
N ILE A 77 4.35 -28.12 -1.76
CA ILE A 77 4.27 -26.78 -1.17
C ILE A 77 5.66 -26.17 -1.01
N GLU A 78 6.63 -26.94 -0.51
CA GLU A 78 8.02 -26.50 -0.35
C GLU A 78 8.66 -26.17 -1.71
N ASP A 79 8.45 -27.01 -2.73
CA ASP A 79 8.94 -26.80 -4.09
C ASP A 79 8.34 -25.52 -4.70
N GLY A 80 7.02 -25.34 -4.60
CA GLY A 80 6.36 -24.12 -5.08
C GLY A 80 6.82 -22.86 -4.33
N MET A 81 7.04 -22.96 -3.01
CA MET A 81 7.60 -21.86 -2.22
C MET A 81 9.04 -21.52 -2.64
N GLN A 82 9.85 -22.54 -2.92
CA GLN A 82 11.23 -22.36 -3.35
C GLN A 82 11.29 -21.71 -4.75
N ALA A 83 10.47 -22.19 -5.69
CA ALA A 83 10.36 -21.59 -7.01
C ALA A 83 9.92 -20.12 -6.96
N LEU A 84 9.01 -19.74 -6.06
CA LEU A 84 8.63 -18.32 -5.88
C LEU A 84 9.76 -17.46 -5.29
N LYS A 85 10.56 -18.00 -4.37
CA LYS A 85 11.76 -17.31 -3.87
C LYS A 85 12.79 -17.11 -4.98
N ASP A 86 12.97 -18.13 -5.82
CA ASP A 86 13.90 -18.08 -6.94
C ASP A 86 13.44 -17.05 -7.99
N LEU A 87 12.13 -16.98 -8.25
CA LEU A 87 11.52 -15.97 -9.11
C LEU A 87 11.79 -14.55 -8.59
N VAL A 88 11.58 -14.29 -7.28
CA VAL A 88 11.90 -13.01 -6.65
C VAL A 88 13.37 -12.67 -6.79
N LEU A 89 14.25 -13.65 -6.55
CA LEU A 89 15.70 -13.46 -6.62
C LEU A 89 16.14 -13.07 -8.04
N VAL A 90 15.61 -13.72 -9.08
CA VAL A 90 15.87 -13.38 -10.47
C VAL A 90 15.44 -11.94 -10.77
N PHE A 91 14.23 -11.55 -10.37
CA PHE A 91 13.76 -10.18 -10.63
C PHE A 91 14.54 -9.11 -9.88
N ARG A 92 14.94 -9.38 -8.64
CA ARG A 92 15.81 -8.48 -7.88
C ARG A 92 17.17 -8.33 -8.54
N ALA A 93 17.76 -9.44 -9.00
CA ALA A 93 19.04 -9.44 -9.70
C ALA A 93 18.97 -8.57 -10.96
N VAL A 94 17.94 -8.80 -11.80
CA VAL A 94 17.73 -8.02 -13.04
C VAL A 94 17.49 -6.55 -12.74
N ALA A 95 16.67 -6.22 -11.74
CA ALA A 95 16.40 -4.83 -11.36
C ALA A 95 17.66 -4.08 -10.89
N GLU A 96 18.53 -4.74 -10.11
CA GLU A 96 19.76 -4.12 -9.60
C GLU A 96 20.83 -3.90 -10.68
N ALA A 97 20.72 -4.61 -11.79
CA ALA A 97 21.65 -4.56 -12.92
C ALA A 97 21.00 -3.98 -14.19
N ALA A 98 19.88 -3.28 -14.05
CA ALA A 98 19.08 -2.75 -15.15
C ALA A 98 19.82 -1.69 -16.00
N ASP A 99 20.90 -1.10 -15.49
CA ASP A 99 21.75 -0.16 -16.22
C ASP A 99 22.64 -0.85 -17.27
N ILE A 100 22.72 -2.18 -17.28
CA ILE A 100 23.47 -2.96 -18.28
C ILE A 100 22.51 -3.34 -19.43
N PRO A 101 22.75 -2.89 -20.69
CA PRO A 101 21.80 -3.08 -21.80
C PRO A 101 21.44 -4.54 -22.12
N VAL A 102 22.39 -5.46 -21.96
CA VAL A 102 22.16 -6.91 -22.17
C VAL A 102 21.20 -7.45 -21.10
N ILE A 103 21.33 -7.00 -19.85
CA ILE A 103 20.46 -7.41 -18.75
C ILE A 103 19.08 -6.78 -18.88
N GLU A 104 18.98 -5.53 -19.34
CA GLU A 104 17.69 -4.92 -19.66
C GLU A 104 16.93 -5.73 -20.72
N THR A 105 17.61 -6.15 -21.79
CA THR A 105 17.05 -7.00 -22.85
C THR A 105 16.63 -8.38 -22.33
N PHE A 106 17.47 -9.00 -21.50
CA PHE A 106 17.14 -10.23 -20.80
C PHE A 106 15.91 -10.04 -19.89
N GLY A 107 15.84 -8.94 -19.16
CA GLY A 107 14.72 -8.54 -18.32
C GLY A 107 13.40 -8.49 -19.08
N LYS A 108 13.38 -7.85 -20.26
CA LYS A 108 12.19 -7.83 -21.14
C LYS A 108 11.80 -9.24 -21.59
N THR A 109 12.79 -10.08 -21.90
CA THR A 109 12.55 -11.47 -22.33
C THR A 109 11.90 -12.30 -21.22
N ILE A 110 12.42 -12.24 -19.98
CA ILE A 110 11.84 -13.00 -18.87
C ILE A 110 10.44 -12.51 -18.48
N ILE A 111 10.16 -11.20 -18.55
CA ILE A 111 8.81 -10.67 -18.28
C ILE A 111 7.84 -11.18 -19.33
N ARG A 112 8.25 -11.20 -20.61
CA ARG A 112 7.42 -11.75 -21.68
C ARG A 112 7.09 -13.23 -21.43
N THR A 113 8.08 -14.05 -21.08
CA THR A 113 7.85 -15.47 -20.74
C THR A 113 6.98 -15.62 -19.48
N LEU A 114 7.11 -14.72 -18.51
CA LEU A 114 6.31 -14.72 -17.29
C LEU A 114 4.82 -14.51 -17.59
N ILE A 115 4.46 -13.60 -18.51
CA ILE A 115 3.06 -13.29 -18.85
C ILE A 115 2.29 -14.56 -19.20
N ASP A 116 2.86 -15.40 -20.07
CA ASP A 116 2.24 -16.65 -20.54
C ASP A 116 2.00 -17.64 -19.39
N ARG A 117 2.79 -17.53 -18.31
CA ARG A 117 2.72 -18.41 -17.12
C ARG A 117 2.11 -17.73 -15.90
N TRP A 118 1.71 -16.46 -16.00
CA TRP A 118 1.34 -15.63 -14.84
C TRP A 118 0.15 -16.21 -14.09
N VAL A 119 -0.87 -16.72 -14.80
CA VAL A 119 -2.04 -17.36 -14.18
C VAL A 119 -1.64 -18.53 -13.28
N GLY A 120 -0.64 -19.32 -13.68
CA GLY A 120 -0.12 -20.44 -12.88
C GLY A 120 0.60 -19.95 -11.62
N VAL A 121 1.49 -18.97 -11.78
CA VAL A 121 2.18 -18.31 -10.66
C VAL A 121 1.18 -17.76 -9.64
N MET A 122 0.11 -17.11 -10.11
CA MET A 122 -0.94 -16.53 -9.27
C MET A 122 -1.79 -17.60 -8.57
N ALA A 123 -2.06 -18.73 -9.23
CA ALA A 123 -2.73 -19.86 -8.61
C ALA A 123 -1.90 -20.43 -7.44
N TRP A 124 -0.60 -20.56 -7.62
CA TRP A 124 0.34 -20.97 -6.56
C TRP A 124 0.39 -19.96 -5.42
N MET A 125 0.55 -18.67 -5.70
CA MET A 125 0.55 -17.63 -4.66
C MET A 125 -0.74 -17.64 -3.83
N ARG A 126 -1.90 -17.69 -4.50
CA ARG A 126 -3.19 -17.80 -3.82
C ARG A 126 -3.26 -19.04 -2.95
N ARG A 127 -2.81 -20.20 -3.46
CA ARG A 127 -2.84 -21.47 -2.74
C ARG A 127 -2.01 -21.41 -1.47
N LEU A 128 -0.80 -20.88 -1.57
CA LEU A 128 0.14 -20.76 -0.47
C LEU A 128 -0.36 -19.76 0.59
N LEU A 129 -1.04 -18.68 0.20
CA LEU A 129 -1.71 -17.78 1.16
C LEU A 129 -2.85 -18.48 1.93
N VAL A 130 -3.69 -19.24 1.23
CA VAL A 130 -4.77 -20.02 1.89
C VAL A 130 -4.18 -21.09 2.81
N TYR A 131 -3.02 -21.65 2.45
CA TYR A 131 -2.33 -22.62 3.29
C TYR A 131 -1.71 -21.97 4.53
N ALA A 132 -1.02 -20.85 4.34
CA ALA A 132 -0.42 -20.03 5.40
C ALA A 132 -1.43 -19.64 6.48
N SER A 133 -2.62 -19.20 6.08
CA SER A 133 -3.69 -18.77 7.00
C SER A 133 -4.32 -19.92 7.81
N ARG A 134 -4.10 -21.19 7.42
CA ARG A 134 -4.78 -22.35 8.01
C ARG A 134 -3.86 -23.30 8.78
N THR A 135 -2.55 -23.16 8.64
CA THR A 135 -1.59 -24.00 9.36
C THR A 135 -1.31 -23.44 10.76
N SER A 136 -1.10 -24.33 11.74
CA SER A 136 -1.02 -24.03 13.19
C SER A 136 0.11 -23.06 13.56
N ALA A 137 0.11 -22.51 14.77
CA ALA A 137 1.04 -21.48 15.24
C ALA A 137 2.55 -21.72 14.94
N GLU A 138 3.03 -22.96 14.89
CA GLU A 138 4.42 -23.30 14.52
C GLU A 138 4.77 -22.96 13.05
N SER A 139 3.79 -22.83 12.16
CA SER A 139 3.96 -22.40 10.75
C SER A 139 3.74 -20.91 10.53
N GLY A 140 3.53 -20.10 11.58
CA GLY A 140 3.38 -18.64 11.43
C GLY A 140 4.56 -17.99 10.68
N VAL A 141 5.76 -18.54 10.85
CA VAL A 141 6.97 -18.16 10.10
C VAL A 141 6.83 -18.45 8.60
N VAL A 142 6.24 -19.59 8.23
CA VAL A 142 5.97 -19.97 6.84
C VAL A 142 4.98 -18.98 6.23
N GLY A 143 3.89 -18.68 6.93
CA GLY A 143 2.87 -17.76 6.44
C GLY A 143 3.40 -16.34 6.22
N LEU A 144 4.14 -15.81 7.19
CA LEU A 144 4.79 -14.50 7.05
C LEU A 144 5.79 -14.50 5.88
N THR A 145 6.64 -15.52 5.78
CA THR A 145 7.62 -15.63 4.69
C THR A 145 6.94 -15.65 3.33
N VAL A 146 5.86 -16.43 3.19
CA VAL A 146 5.04 -16.52 1.97
C VAL A 146 4.47 -15.15 1.60
N VAL A 147 3.81 -14.47 2.54
CA VAL A 147 3.21 -13.14 2.34
C VAL A 147 4.28 -12.10 1.97
N THR A 148 5.44 -12.13 2.63
CA THR A 148 6.59 -11.23 2.33
C THR A 148 7.14 -11.44 0.93
N GLN A 149 7.43 -12.69 0.57
CA GLN A 149 8.00 -13.01 -0.75
C GLN A 149 7.02 -12.62 -1.86
N PHE A 150 5.72 -12.85 -1.69
CA PHE A 150 4.70 -12.48 -2.69
C PHE A 150 4.55 -10.98 -2.84
N SER A 151 4.50 -10.28 -1.72
CA SER A 151 4.43 -8.82 -1.74
C SER A 151 5.66 -8.26 -2.47
N ALA A 152 6.84 -8.82 -2.24
CA ALA A 152 8.06 -8.45 -2.95
C ALA A 152 8.03 -8.80 -4.45
N SER A 153 7.55 -10.00 -4.84
CA SER A 153 7.42 -10.38 -6.25
C SER A 153 6.51 -9.41 -6.99
N LEU A 154 5.31 -9.19 -6.45
CA LEU A 154 4.31 -8.30 -7.04
C LEU A 154 4.84 -6.88 -7.10
N MET A 155 5.53 -6.43 -6.05
CA MET A 155 6.11 -5.08 -6.04
C MET A 155 7.05 -4.85 -7.22
N LEU A 156 7.94 -5.81 -7.48
CA LEU A 156 8.88 -5.73 -8.60
C LEU A 156 8.17 -5.73 -9.96
N MET A 157 7.02 -6.42 -10.06
CA MET A 157 6.25 -6.49 -11.30
C MET A 157 5.44 -5.23 -11.57
N VAL A 158 4.88 -4.64 -10.51
CA VAL A 158 4.03 -3.46 -10.62
C VAL A 158 4.87 -2.18 -10.73
N THR A 159 6.00 -2.11 -10.03
CA THR A 159 6.88 -0.93 -10.08
C THR A 159 7.41 -0.72 -11.50
N GLY A 160 7.29 0.50 -12.04
CA GLY A 160 7.77 0.83 -13.38
C GLY A 160 6.88 0.33 -14.52
N SER A 161 5.67 -0.17 -14.23
CA SER A 161 4.79 -0.65 -15.31
C SER A 161 4.40 0.44 -16.30
N GLY A 162 4.38 1.72 -15.90
CA GLY A 162 4.07 2.83 -16.81
C GLY A 162 4.98 2.93 -18.04
N GLU A 163 6.16 2.33 -18.00
CA GLU A 163 7.16 2.38 -19.08
C GLU A 163 7.27 1.04 -19.85
N ASP A 164 6.71 -0.05 -19.32
CA ASP A 164 6.86 -1.40 -19.87
C ASP A 164 5.48 -2.03 -20.19
N PRO A 165 5.14 -2.22 -21.48
CA PRO A 165 3.83 -2.77 -21.88
C PRO A 165 3.60 -4.19 -21.35
N PHE A 166 4.66 -4.98 -21.14
CA PHE A 166 4.53 -6.33 -20.61
C PHE A 166 4.14 -6.30 -19.12
N ARG A 167 4.71 -5.38 -18.34
CA ARG A 167 4.28 -5.18 -16.94
C ARG A 167 2.85 -4.64 -16.85
N LEU A 168 2.45 -3.76 -17.77
CA LEU A 168 1.06 -3.29 -17.84
C LEU A 168 0.08 -4.44 -18.08
N GLU A 169 0.45 -5.40 -18.93
CA GLU A 169 -0.36 -6.59 -19.16
C GLU A 169 -0.56 -7.38 -17.86
N ILE A 170 0.52 -7.65 -17.10
CA ILE A 170 0.46 -8.31 -15.78
C ILE A 170 -0.45 -7.53 -14.81
N VAL A 171 -0.28 -6.21 -14.75
CA VAL A 171 -1.08 -5.31 -13.89
C VAL A 171 -2.56 -5.35 -14.27
N SER A 172 -2.87 -5.44 -15.56
CA SER A 172 -4.25 -5.47 -16.10
C SER A 172 -4.99 -6.77 -15.78
N MET A 173 -4.28 -7.87 -15.48
CA MET A 173 -4.91 -9.16 -15.26
C MET A 173 -5.72 -9.17 -13.96
N THR A 174 -6.97 -9.66 -14.04
CA THR A 174 -7.88 -9.73 -12.88
C THR A 174 -7.35 -10.59 -11.74
N CYS A 175 -6.52 -11.60 -12.03
CA CYS A 175 -5.86 -12.42 -11.01
C CYS A 175 -4.89 -11.59 -10.15
N THR A 176 -4.25 -10.56 -10.71
CA THR A 176 -3.36 -9.63 -10.01
C THR A 176 -4.14 -8.81 -8.99
N ALA A 177 -5.26 -8.20 -9.40
CA ALA A 177 -6.16 -7.49 -8.50
C ALA A 177 -6.71 -8.42 -7.39
N ASP A 178 -7.10 -9.66 -7.73
CA ASP A 178 -7.58 -10.65 -6.78
C ASP A 178 -6.56 -10.98 -5.70
N LEU A 179 -5.29 -11.15 -6.07
CA LEU A 179 -4.23 -11.47 -5.13
C LEU A 179 -3.91 -10.29 -4.22
N ILE A 180 -3.88 -9.06 -4.74
CA ILE A 180 -3.69 -7.85 -3.93
C ILE A 180 -4.83 -7.71 -2.91
N LEU A 181 -6.09 -7.91 -3.34
CA LEU A 181 -7.24 -7.95 -2.41
C LEU A 181 -7.09 -9.04 -1.36
N LEU A 182 -6.67 -10.24 -1.77
CA LEU A 182 -6.46 -11.35 -0.84
C LEU A 182 -5.38 -11.03 0.19
N LEU A 183 -4.26 -10.44 -0.22
CA LEU A 183 -3.18 -9.98 0.66
C LEU A 183 -3.67 -8.91 1.63
N LEU A 184 -4.48 -7.95 1.15
CA LEU A 184 -5.09 -6.93 2.00
C LEU A 184 -5.99 -7.54 3.08
N CYS A 185 -6.71 -8.62 2.74
CA CYS A 185 -7.63 -9.30 3.65
C CYS A 185 -6.96 -10.34 4.56
N GLN A 186 -5.64 -10.58 4.44
CA GLN A 186 -4.98 -11.57 5.30
C GLN A 186 -4.89 -11.07 6.74
N VAL A 187 -5.37 -11.90 7.66
CA VAL A 187 -5.31 -11.71 9.11
C VAL A 187 -4.40 -12.78 9.69
N ASP A 188 -3.45 -12.38 10.51
CA ASP A 188 -2.61 -13.28 11.27
C ASP A 188 -3.47 -14.00 12.33
N PRO A 189 -3.55 -15.33 12.29
CA PRO A 189 -4.37 -16.09 13.23
C PRO A 189 -3.92 -15.94 14.69
N GLN A 190 -2.65 -15.60 14.94
CA GLN A 190 -2.13 -15.44 16.30
C GLN A 190 -2.56 -14.11 16.92
N THR A 191 -2.36 -13.02 16.19
CA THR A 191 -2.64 -11.67 16.69
C THR A 191 -4.06 -11.19 16.40
N GLN A 192 -4.78 -11.87 15.49
CA GLN A 192 -6.09 -11.46 14.96
C GLN A 192 -6.05 -10.07 14.29
N ARG A 193 -4.87 -9.68 13.79
CA ARG A 193 -4.58 -8.41 13.10
C ARG A 193 -4.19 -8.65 11.66
N HIS A 194 -4.26 -7.62 10.82
CA HIS A 194 -3.73 -7.75 9.47
C HIS A 194 -2.22 -7.96 9.49
N TYR A 195 -1.70 -8.67 8.49
CA TYR A 195 -0.25 -8.77 8.32
C TYR A 195 0.37 -7.41 8.02
N ASP A 196 1.23 -6.96 8.93
CA ASP A 196 2.12 -5.81 8.75
C ASP A 196 3.50 -6.31 8.34
N LEU A 197 3.79 -6.20 7.05
CA LEU A 197 5.10 -6.51 6.51
C LEU A 197 6.04 -5.31 6.71
N ALA A 198 6.88 -5.40 7.74
CA ALA A 198 7.93 -4.41 7.99
C ALA A 198 8.95 -4.38 6.82
N PRO A 199 9.53 -3.20 6.52
CA PRO A 199 10.26 -2.95 5.28
C PRO A 199 11.69 -3.52 5.21
N ASP A 200 12.16 -4.25 6.23
CA ASP A 200 13.57 -4.65 6.39
C ASP A 200 14.16 -5.53 5.26
N GLN A 201 13.39 -5.86 4.21
CA GLN A 201 13.85 -6.76 3.13
C GLN A 201 13.75 -6.20 1.71
N THR A 202 13.25 -4.97 1.51
CA THR A 202 13.12 -4.37 0.16
C THR A 202 13.98 -3.10 0.04
N PRO A 203 15.28 -3.22 -0.35
CA PRO A 203 16.21 -2.08 -0.38
C PRO A 203 15.86 -0.99 -1.39
N PHE A 204 14.98 -1.28 -2.35
CA PHE A 204 14.66 -0.38 -3.47
C PHE A 204 13.49 0.58 -3.19
N LEU A 205 12.85 0.47 -2.03
CA LEU A 205 11.66 1.28 -1.72
C LEU A 205 11.81 2.01 -0.39
N PRO A 206 11.28 3.25 -0.31
CA PRO A 206 11.32 3.99 0.93
C PRO A 206 10.50 3.26 2.01
N PRO A 207 10.95 3.27 3.27
CA PRO A 207 10.36 2.47 4.33
C PRO A 207 8.89 2.85 4.56
N THR A 208 8.03 1.84 4.70
CA THR A 208 6.62 1.95 5.08
C THR A 208 6.33 0.97 6.20
N LEU A 209 5.21 1.14 6.94
CA LEU A 209 4.83 0.15 7.96
C LEU A 209 4.36 -1.18 7.36
N CYS A 210 3.76 -1.13 6.17
CA CYS A 210 3.16 -2.29 5.54
C CYS A 210 3.39 -2.27 4.03
N THR A 211 4.26 -3.17 3.56
CA THR A 211 4.57 -3.37 2.13
C THR A 211 3.32 -3.66 1.29
N ILE A 212 2.29 -4.30 1.87
CA ILE A 212 1.04 -4.62 1.16
C ILE A 212 0.27 -3.34 0.80
N ILE A 213 0.26 -2.33 1.68
CA ILE A 213 -0.42 -1.05 1.41
C ILE A 213 0.35 -0.27 0.36
N GLN A 214 1.68 -0.30 0.42
CA GLN A 214 2.53 0.29 -0.61
C GLN A 214 2.30 -0.39 -1.98
N LEU A 215 2.15 -1.71 -2.01
CA LEU A 215 1.87 -2.47 -3.23
C LEU A 215 0.55 -2.04 -3.85
N LEU A 216 -0.49 -1.97 -3.04
CA LEU A 216 -1.80 -1.48 -3.46
C LEU A 216 -1.69 -0.08 -4.06
N HIS A 217 -1.00 0.83 -3.38
CA HIS A 217 -0.86 2.20 -3.83
C HIS A 217 -0.19 2.27 -5.20
N ILE A 218 0.98 1.65 -5.36
CA ILE A 218 1.72 1.63 -6.63
C ILE A 218 0.87 0.96 -7.73
N TYR A 219 0.14 -0.11 -7.40
CA TYR A 219 -0.77 -0.76 -8.35
C TYR A 219 -1.89 0.16 -8.85
N LEU A 220 -2.44 1.00 -7.97
CA LEU A 220 -3.53 1.91 -8.31
C LEU A 220 -3.04 3.23 -8.92
N GLU A 221 -1.77 3.61 -8.75
CA GLU A 221 -1.18 4.78 -9.43
C GLU A 221 -1.23 4.62 -10.96
N TYR A 222 -1.19 3.38 -11.46
CA TYR A 222 -1.41 3.09 -12.87
C TYR A 222 -2.90 2.99 -13.19
N SER A 223 -3.37 3.73 -14.20
CA SER A 223 -4.78 3.73 -14.62
C SER A 223 -5.32 2.32 -14.91
N VAL A 224 -4.54 1.49 -15.58
CA VAL A 224 -4.90 0.10 -15.91
C VAL A 224 -5.10 -0.74 -14.64
N GLY A 225 -4.24 -0.57 -13.62
CA GLY A 225 -4.40 -1.26 -12.35
C GLY A 225 -5.60 -0.76 -11.56
N ALA A 226 -5.84 0.56 -11.56
CA ALA A 226 -7.04 1.16 -10.97
C ALA A 226 -8.32 0.61 -11.61
N GLU A 227 -8.42 0.60 -12.94
CA GLU A 227 -9.56 0.07 -13.69
C GLU A 227 -9.79 -1.42 -13.41
N ALA A 228 -8.72 -2.22 -13.41
CA ALA A 228 -8.79 -3.65 -13.11
C ALA A 228 -9.31 -3.91 -11.68
N MET A 229 -8.80 -3.18 -10.68
CA MET A 229 -9.27 -3.29 -9.29
C MET A 229 -10.73 -2.87 -9.14
N GLN A 230 -11.12 -1.74 -9.75
CA GLN A 230 -12.49 -1.23 -9.69
C GLN A 230 -13.47 -2.21 -10.34
N LEU A 231 -13.15 -2.70 -11.55
CA LEU A 231 -13.93 -3.72 -12.25
C LEU A 231 -14.05 -5.00 -11.40
N ARG A 232 -12.96 -5.39 -10.75
CA ARG A 232 -12.96 -6.59 -9.92
C ARG A 232 -13.88 -6.42 -8.71
N LEU A 233 -13.73 -5.35 -7.94
CA LEU A 233 -14.61 -5.05 -6.80
C LEU A 233 -16.08 -4.96 -7.21
N ARG A 234 -16.38 -4.38 -8.38
CA ARG A 234 -17.75 -4.29 -8.92
C ARG A 234 -18.34 -5.65 -9.27
N SER A 235 -17.56 -6.50 -9.94
CA SER A 235 -18.00 -7.83 -10.38
C SER A 235 -18.14 -8.83 -9.22
N THR A 236 -17.52 -8.57 -8.06
CA THR A 236 -17.72 -9.40 -6.87
C THR A 236 -19.10 -9.23 -6.25
N LYS A 237 -19.56 -10.28 -5.55
CA LYS A 237 -20.84 -10.27 -4.79
C LYS A 237 -20.84 -9.10 -3.79
N ALA A 238 -22.00 -8.47 -3.61
CA ALA A 238 -22.12 -7.30 -2.73
C ALA A 238 -21.62 -7.55 -1.29
N SER A 239 -21.86 -8.75 -0.74
CA SER A 239 -21.34 -9.13 0.58
C SER A 239 -19.81 -9.21 0.62
N THR A 240 -19.19 -9.83 -0.40
CA THR A 240 -17.73 -9.90 -0.54
C THR A 240 -17.12 -8.52 -0.76
N ARG A 241 -17.74 -7.68 -1.59
CA ARG A 241 -17.30 -6.29 -1.82
C ARG A 241 -17.33 -5.48 -0.52
N ARG A 242 -18.44 -5.52 0.24
CA ARG A 242 -18.54 -4.82 1.53
C ARG A 242 -17.50 -5.32 2.51
N MET A 243 -17.25 -6.63 2.57
CA MET A 243 -16.21 -7.20 3.43
C MET A 243 -14.81 -6.71 3.03
N ALA A 244 -14.48 -6.69 1.74
CA ALA A 244 -13.22 -6.11 1.26
C ALA A 244 -13.07 -4.63 1.67
N ILE A 245 -14.12 -3.82 1.48
CA ILE A 245 -14.15 -2.41 1.88
C ILE A 245 -13.94 -2.21 3.38
N ARG A 246 -14.58 -3.05 4.21
CA ARG A 246 -14.34 -3.04 5.66
C ARG A 246 -12.88 -3.33 6.01
N PHE A 247 -12.18 -4.17 5.25
CA PHE A 247 -10.76 -4.41 5.47
C PHE A 247 -9.89 -3.19 5.13
N PHE A 248 -10.20 -2.42 4.08
CA PHE A 248 -9.51 -1.13 3.85
C PHE A 248 -9.70 -0.19 5.03
N ILE A 249 -10.93 -0.08 5.54
CA ILE A 249 -11.24 0.80 6.66
C ILE A 249 -10.56 0.34 7.95
N ARG A 250 -10.69 -0.94 8.30
CA ARG A 250 -10.08 -1.49 9.52
C ARG A 250 -8.56 -1.40 9.52
N ARG A 251 -7.92 -1.54 8.35
CA ARG A 251 -6.47 -1.37 8.23
C ARG A 251 -6.01 0.02 8.67
N ILE A 252 -6.76 1.07 8.35
CA ILE A 252 -6.35 2.43 8.74
C ILE A 252 -6.40 2.63 10.26
N GLU A 253 -7.40 2.05 10.92
CA GLU A 253 -7.54 2.03 12.37
C GLU A 253 -6.39 1.24 13.01
N GLU A 254 -6.03 0.08 12.45
CA GLU A 254 -4.94 -0.77 12.93
C GLU A 254 -3.56 -0.11 12.79
N ILE A 255 -3.27 0.56 11.66
CA ILE A 255 -2.02 1.33 11.46
C ILE A 255 -1.84 2.35 12.59
N VAL A 256 -2.90 3.07 12.94
CA VAL A 256 -2.83 4.13 13.95
C VAL A 256 -2.76 3.53 15.36
N ALA A 257 -3.56 2.51 15.66
CA ALA A 257 -3.59 1.86 16.96
C ALA A 257 -2.21 1.31 17.35
N HIS A 258 -1.50 0.69 16.40
CA HIS A 258 -0.22 0.01 16.64
C HIS A 258 1.01 0.84 16.27
N SER A 259 0.83 2.12 15.95
CA SER A 259 1.96 3.03 15.83
C SER A 259 2.63 3.27 17.20
N PHE A 260 3.93 3.50 17.21
CA PHE A 260 4.74 3.87 18.37
C PHE A 260 5.73 4.94 17.92
N LYS A 261 6.37 5.63 18.87
CA LYS A 261 7.30 6.71 18.55
C LYS A 261 8.35 6.32 17.49
N SER A 262 8.86 5.09 17.53
CA SER A 262 9.88 4.59 16.60
C SER A 262 9.38 4.39 15.15
N ASN A 263 8.08 4.26 14.93
CA ASN A 263 7.52 3.93 13.62
C ASN A 263 6.40 4.89 13.15
N LEU A 264 6.16 6.00 13.86
CA LEU A 264 5.14 6.99 13.53
C LEU A 264 5.27 7.52 12.09
N ALA A 265 6.48 7.84 11.63
CA ALA A 265 6.71 8.34 10.27
C ALA A 265 6.28 7.32 9.21
N ALA A 266 6.63 6.05 9.41
CA ALA A 266 6.19 4.95 8.54
C ALA A 266 4.66 4.76 8.61
N ALA A 267 4.05 4.98 9.77
CA ALA A 267 2.60 4.89 9.96
C ALA A 267 1.85 5.97 9.17
N ALA A 268 2.29 7.23 9.25
CA ALA A 268 1.72 8.33 8.49
C ALA A 268 1.84 8.09 6.98
N LYS A 269 2.97 7.52 6.54
CA LYS A 269 3.15 7.18 5.12
C LYS A 269 2.22 6.06 4.65
N SER A 270 2.10 4.98 5.42
CA SER A 270 1.15 3.90 5.11
C SER A 270 -0.30 4.39 5.17
N TYR A 271 -0.63 5.26 6.12
CA TYR A 271 -1.93 5.93 6.18
C TYR A 271 -2.20 6.71 4.88
N LEU A 272 -1.27 7.58 4.46
CA LEU A 272 -1.39 8.36 3.23
C LEU A 272 -1.60 7.47 2.00
N TYR A 273 -0.77 6.44 1.83
CA TYR A 273 -0.89 5.48 0.73
C TYR A 273 -2.26 4.82 0.67
N LEU A 274 -2.83 4.44 1.82
CA LEU A 274 -4.15 3.86 1.89
C LEU A 274 -5.25 4.87 1.55
N VAL A 275 -5.16 6.12 2.03
CA VAL A 275 -6.12 7.18 1.70
C VAL A 275 -6.11 7.51 0.20
N VAL A 276 -4.93 7.68 -0.40
CA VAL A 276 -4.77 7.91 -1.85
C VAL A 276 -5.29 6.73 -2.65
N SER A 277 -4.97 5.51 -2.24
CA SER A 277 -5.51 4.29 -2.88
C SER A 277 -7.04 4.28 -2.88
N VAL A 278 -7.66 4.61 -1.74
CA VAL A 278 -9.12 4.68 -1.65
C VAL A 278 -9.68 5.84 -2.47
N SER A 279 -9.01 7.00 -2.56
CA SER A 279 -9.44 8.09 -3.44
C SER A 279 -9.51 7.64 -4.88
N ILE A 280 -8.52 6.90 -5.38
CA ILE A 280 -8.53 6.31 -6.72
C ILE A 280 -9.72 5.34 -6.88
N LEU A 281 -9.94 4.43 -5.93
CA LEU A 281 -11.02 3.44 -6.03
C LEU A 281 -12.43 4.08 -6.03
N VAL A 282 -12.65 5.12 -5.23
CA VAL A 282 -13.97 5.77 -5.11
C VAL A 282 -14.26 6.80 -6.20
N HIS A 283 -13.39 6.94 -7.20
CA HIS A 283 -13.76 7.58 -8.48
C HIS A 283 -14.93 6.83 -9.15
N ASP A 284 -15.02 5.51 -8.95
CA ASP A 284 -16.20 4.75 -9.31
C ASP A 284 -17.36 5.02 -8.33
N ARG A 285 -18.48 5.52 -8.84
CA ARG A 285 -19.64 5.93 -8.04
C ARG A 285 -20.31 4.78 -7.28
N ALA A 286 -20.29 3.56 -7.81
CA ALA A 286 -20.87 2.40 -7.12
C ALA A 286 -19.99 1.96 -5.94
N LEU A 287 -18.66 2.06 -6.11
CA LEU A 287 -17.72 1.85 -5.02
C LEU A 287 -17.84 2.96 -3.97
N TRP A 288 -17.91 4.24 -4.39
CA TRP A 288 -18.16 5.37 -3.47
C TRP A 288 -19.33 5.08 -2.54
N HIS A 289 -20.50 4.72 -3.07
CA HIS A 289 -21.67 4.42 -2.26
C HIS A 289 -21.41 3.27 -1.28
N THR A 290 -20.68 2.24 -1.71
CA THR A 290 -20.39 1.11 -0.82
C THR A 290 -19.44 1.51 0.31
N PHE A 291 -18.46 2.38 0.04
CA PHE A 291 -17.58 2.96 1.06
C PHE A 291 -18.34 3.89 2.01
N ASP A 292 -19.22 4.75 1.50
CA ASP A 292 -19.99 5.69 2.31
C ASP A 292 -20.96 4.98 3.28
N LEU A 293 -21.55 3.85 2.87
CA LEU A 293 -22.32 2.99 3.77
C LEU A 293 -21.53 2.45 4.97
N GLU A 294 -20.21 2.44 4.89
CA GLU A 294 -19.31 2.00 5.96
C GLU A 294 -18.65 3.18 6.70
N ASP A 295 -19.12 4.40 6.44
CA ASP A 295 -18.69 5.68 7.05
C ASP A 295 -17.19 5.95 6.94
N PHE A 296 -16.60 5.60 5.79
CA PHE A 296 -15.15 5.67 5.60
C PHE A 296 -14.58 7.08 5.83
N ILE A 297 -15.28 8.16 5.42
CA ILE A 297 -14.80 9.55 5.59
C ILE A 297 -14.61 9.88 7.07
N PHE A 298 -15.60 9.57 7.91
CA PHE A 298 -15.53 9.77 9.35
C PHE A 298 -14.40 8.93 9.96
N LYS A 299 -14.36 7.63 9.66
CA LYS A 299 -13.38 6.69 10.24
C LYS A 299 -11.94 7.04 9.86
N TYR A 300 -11.70 7.42 8.62
CA TYR A 300 -10.36 7.83 8.15
C TYR A 300 -9.94 9.07 8.93
N THR A 301 -10.80 10.10 8.95
CA THR A 301 -10.49 11.35 9.63
C THR A 301 -10.27 11.16 11.14
N ALA A 302 -11.07 10.31 11.79
CA ALA A 302 -10.91 9.94 13.20
C ALA A 302 -9.57 9.21 13.46
N ALA A 303 -9.18 8.29 12.58
CA ALA A 303 -7.88 7.63 12.67
C ALA A 303 -6.73 8.63 12.48
N LEU A 304 -6.81 9.55 11.51
CA LEU A 304 -5.82 10.61 11.33
C LEU A 304 -5.70 11.50 12.57
N CYS A 305 -6.84 11.90 13.15
CA CYS A 305 -6.89 12.70 14.38
C CYS A 305 -6.23 11.98 15.56
N THR A 306 -6.43 10.66 15.66
CA THR A 306 -5.76 9.85 16.67
C THR A 306 -4.26 9.79 16.43
N LEU A 307 -3.82 9.66 15.18
CA LEU A 307 -2.40 9.63 14.80
C LEU A 307 -1.70 10.97 15.10
N THR A 308 -2.32 12.10 14.77
CA THR A 308 -1.76 13.45 15.00
C THR A 308 -1.66 13.77 16.48
N LYS A 309 -2.72 13.52 17.26
CA LYS A 309 -2.69 13.68 18.74
C LYS A 309 -1.60 12.83 19.39
N LYS A 310 -1.43 11.59 18.92
CA LYS A 310 -0.42 10.68 19.42
C LYS A 310 0.99 11.21 19.14
N ALA A 311 1.24 11.72 17.94
CA ALA A 311 2.50 12.34 17.58
C ALA A 311 2.78 13.62 18.40
N GLU A 312 1.78 14.48 18.57
CA GLU A 312 1.85 15.70 19.39
C GLU A 312 2.18 15.38 20.86
N THR A 313 1.47 14.42 21.45
CA THR A 313 1.71 13.95 22.83
C THR A 313 3.13 13.42 23.02
N LEU A 314 3.67 12.74 21.99
CA LEU A 314 5.03 12.20 21.98
C LEU A 314 6.10 13.24 21.60
N LYS A 315 5.69 14.50 21.34
CA LYS A 315 6.51 15.61 20.84
C LYS A 315 7.33 15.19 19.62
N PHE A 316 6.66 14.56 18.66
CA PHE A 316 7.31 14.01 17.48
C PHE A 316 7.60 15.12 16.45
N ALA A 317 8.89 15.34 16.16
CA ALA A 317 9.36 16.48 15.36
C ALA A 317 9.79 16.10 13.93
N ASP A 318 9.51 14.87 13.47
CA ASP A 318 9.88 14.44 12.12
C ASP A 318 9.07 15.20 11.05
N THR A 319 9.75 15.99 10.22
CA THR A 319 9.11 16.80 9.16
C THR A 319 8.41 15.93 8.10
N ARG A 320 8.93 14.74 7.81
CA ARG A 320 8.33 13.82 6.83
C ARG A 320 7.01 13.25 7.35
N PHE A 321 6.89 13.03 8.67
CA PHE A 321 5.62 12.63 9.27
C PHE A 321 4.56 13.70 9.06
N TRP A 322 4.86 14.96 9.40
CA TRP A 322 3.92 16.07 9.27
C TRP A 322 3.58 16.36 7.81
N ALA A 323 4.53 16.22 6.88
CA ALA A 323 4.27 16.31 5.44
C ALA A 323 3.28 15.23 4.96
N ASN A 324 3.44 13.97 5.40
CA ASN A 324 2.51 12.89 5.07
C ASN A 324 1.11 13.12 5.67
N VAL A 325 1.03 13.64 6.90
CA VAL A 325 -0.24 14.03 7.55
C VAL A 325 -0.93 15.13 6.75
N SER A 326 -0.20 16.18 6.38
CA SER A 326 -0.70 17.30 5.56
C SER A 326 -1.23 16.82 4.23
N ALA A 327 -0.48 15.99 3.51
CA ALA A 327 -0.93 15.39 2.25
C ALA A 327 -2.22 14.57 2.45
N ALA A 328 -2.33 13.82 3.55
CA ALA A 328 -3.52 13.02 3.82
C ALA A 328 -4.75 13.90 4.13
N ILE A 329 -4.58 15.00 4.88
CA ILE A 329 -5.61 16.03 5.08
C ILE A 329 -6.10 16.58 3.74
N ILE A 330 -5.16 16.90 2.84
CA ILE A 330 -5.49 17.44 1.51
C ILE A 330 -6.30 16.43 0.71
N VAL A 331 -5.93 15.15 0.69
CA VAL A 331 -6.69 14.11 -0.03
C VAL A 331 -8.10 13.96 0.56
N LEU A 332 -8.24 13.96 1.90
CA LEU A 332 -9.55 13.89 2.57
C LEU A 332 -10.46 15.07 2.17
N VAL A 333 -9.93 16.28 2.04
CA VAL A 333 -10.74 17.45 1.66
C VAL A 333 -10.87 17.58 0.16
N LYS A 334 -9.77 17.76 -0.56
CA LYS A 334 -9.76 18.03 -2.00
C LYS A 334 -10.37 16.88 -2.79
N ASP A 335 -9.98 15.64 -2.50
CA ASP A 335 -10.43 14.51 -3.31
C ASP A 335 -11.75 13.96 -2.79
N PHE A 336 -11.85 13.54 -1.53
CA PHE A 336 -13.13 12.97 -1.04
C PHE A 336 -14.25 14.00 -0.96
N LEU A 337 -14.03 15.18 -0.36
CA LEU A 337 -15.11 16.15 -0.17
C LEU A 337 -15.43 16.96 -1.42
N ILE A 338 -14.42 17.55 -2.08
CA ILE A 338 -14.66 18.52 -3.17
C ILE A 338 -14.89 17.82 -4.50
N LYS A 339 -14.01 16.89 -4.90
CA LYS A 339 -14.09 16.25 -6.23
C LYS A 339 -15.06 15.09 -6.29
N LEU A 340 -15.01 14.18 -5.30
CA LEU A 340 -15.63 12.87 -5.41
C LEU A 340 -16.99 12.79 -4.70
N SER A 341 -17.22 13.57 -3.65
CA SER A 341 -18.46 13.46 -2.87
C SER A 341 -19.69 13.92 -3.67
N PRO A 342 -20.77 13.11 -3.72
CA PRO A 342 -22.05 13.51 -4.32
C PRO A 342 -22.83 14.51 -3.45
N ASN A 343 -22.51 14.62 -2.15
CA ASN A 343 -23.14 15.57 -1.23
C ASN A 343 -22.08 16.17 -0.28
N PRO A 344 -21.27 17.13 -0.76
CA PRO A 344 -20.21 17.73 0.04
C PRO A 344 -20.72 18.30 1.37
N SER A 345 -21.91 18.92 1.35
CA SER A 345 -22.51 19.47 2.55
C SER A 345 -22.73 18.41 3.65
N ALA A 346 -23.12 17.17 3.31
CA ALA A 346 -23.27 16.08 4.29
C ALA A 346 -21.94 15.49 4.74
N HIS A 347 -20.96 15.39 3.85
CA HIS A 347 -19.67 14.77 4.19
C HIS A 347 -18.72 15.71 4.93
N VAL A 348 -18.87 17.04 4.81
CA VAL A 348 -18.07 17.97 5.61
C VAL A 348 -18.33 17.81 7.10
N SER A 349 -19.57 17.52 7.53
CA SER A 349 -19.84 17.27 8.95
C SER A 349 -19.17 15.98 9.40
N LYS A 350 -19.12 14.92 8.57
CA LYS A 350 -18.37 13.69 8.87
C LYS A 350 -16.86 13.94 9.05
N LEU A 351 -16.27 14.79 8.22
CA LEU A 351 -14.87 15.20 8.37
C LEU A 351 -14.63 15.96 9.69
N VAL A 352 -15.49 16.94 10.00
CA VAL A 352 -15.37 17.72 11.24
C VAL A 352 -15.62 16.86 12.47
N GLU A 353 -16.63 16.00 12.44
CA GLU A 353 -16.93 15.01 13.49
C GLU A 353 -15.78 14.00 13.69
N GLY A 354 -15.04 13.69 12.62
CA GLY A 354 -13.81 12.91 12.69
C GLY A 354 -12.62 13.67 13.30
N GLY A 355 -12.71 14.99 13.49
CA GLY A 355 -11.65 15.80 14.10
C GLY A 355 -10.70 16.47 13.12
N LEU A 356 -11.13 16.72 11.89
CA LEU A 356 -10.30 17.36 10.86
C LEU A 356 -9.72 18.71 11.30
N LEU A 357 -10.52 19.58 11.95
CA LEU A 357 -10.09 20.91 12.38
C LEU A 357 -8.89 20.83 13.33
N GLN A 358 -8.96 19.89 14.28
CA GLN A 358 -7.87 19.63 15.21
C GLN A 358 -6.63 19.06 14.51
N CYS A 359 -6.79 18.15 13.55
CA CYS A 359 -5.67 17.67 12.73
C CYS A 359 -4.95 18.81 12.03
N VAL A 360 -5.70 19.72 11.41
CA VAL A 360 -5.10 20.87 10.72
C VAL A 360 -4.39 21.76 11.71
N ALA A 361 -5.03 22.16 12.81
CA ALA A 361 -4.43 23.03 13.82
C ALA A 361 -3.07 22.48 14.29
N ILE A 362 -3.02 21.21 14.71
CA ILE A 362 -1.78 20.54 15.15
C ILE A 362 -0.75 20.46 14.00
N CYS A 363 -1.16 20.05 12.80
CA CYS A 363 -0.23 19.90 11.68
C CYS A 363 0.42 21.23 11.30
N THR A 364 -0.35 22.33 11.33
CA THR A 364 0.13 23.66 10.92
C THR A 364 1.17 24.24 11.86
N THR A 365 1.09 23.97 13.17
CA THR A 365 2.13 24.40 14.12
C THR A 365 3.48 23.72 13.89
N HIS A 366 3.50 22.58 13.20
CA HIS A 366 4.71 21.83 12.87
C HIS A 366 5.24 22.09 11.45
N GLN A 367 4.47 22.75 10.59
CA GLN A 367 4.89 23.07 9.21
C GLN A 367 5.56 24.45 9.09
N GLN A 368 5.28 25.38 10.00
CA GLN A 368 5.82 26.75 9.97
C GLN A 368 7.36 26.81 10.07
N ASP A 369 7.99 25.83 10.71
CA ASP A 369 9.44 25.81 10.90
C ASP A 369 10.21 25.18 9.71
N SER A 370 9.51 24.63 8.71
CA SER A 370 10.11 23.81 7.63
C SER A 370 10.34 24.55 6.31
N GLU A 371 10.08 25.86 6.24
CA GLU A 371 10.28 26.69 5.02
C GLU A 371 11.75 26.78 4.56
N ALA A 372 12.70 26.28 5.34
CA ALA A 372 14.13 26.29 5.01
C ALA A 372 14.57 25.25 3.96
N ASP A 373 13.77 24.21 3.68
CA ASP A 373 14.08 23.19 2.66
C ASP A 373 13.25 23.42 1.38
N LEU A 374 13.71 24.38 0.57
CA LEU A 374 13.07 24.92 -0.64
C LEU A 374 12.91 23.95 -1.84
N ASP A 375 13.39 22.71 -1.77
CA ASP A 375 13.39 21.80 -2.93
C ASP A 375 12.20 20.83 -3.00
N LEU A 376 11.42 20.71 -1.92
CA LEU A 376 10.16 19.97 -1.94
C LEU A 376 9.02 20.96 -2.16
N LYS A 377 8.70 21.22 -3.44
CA LYS A 377 7.41 21.81 -3.85
C LYS A 377 6.27 20.87 -3.42
N SER A 378 5.94 20.82 -2.13
CA SER A 378 4.82 20.02 -1.65
C SER A 378 3.54 20.69 -2.13
N ASP A 379 2.72 19.97 -2.89
CA ASP A 379 1.47 20.41 -3.54
C ASP A 379 0.32 20.76 -2.56
N GLY A 380 0.63 21.32 -1.40
CA GLY A 380 -0.31 22.00 -0.52
C GLY A 380 0.07 21.91 0.96
N ASN A 381 -0.27 22.97 1.70
CA ASN A 381 -0.24 23.04 3.15
C ASN A 381 -1.56 22.50 3.71
N ALA A 382 -1.58 21.93 4.92
CA ALA A 382 -2.82 21.56 5.61
C ALA A 382 -3.79 22.75 5.75
N LEU A 383 -3.29 23.99 5.77
CA LEU A 383 -4.10 25.21 5.69
C LEU A 383 -4.93 25.32 4.40
N ASP A 384 -4.42 24.85 3.27
CA ASP A 384 -5.13 24.89 1.99
C ASP A 384 -6.44 24.09 2.05
N ALA A 385 -6.45 23.02 2.85
CA ALA A 385 -7.64 22.25 3.10
C ALA A 385 -8.72 23.06 3.83
N LEU A 386 -8.37 23.96 4.77
CA LEU A 386 -9.37 24.81 5.44
C LEU A 386 -10.03 25.79 4.48
N PHE A 387 -9.26 26.35 3.53
CA PHE A 387 -9.83 27.24 2.51
C PHE A 387 -10.85 26.53 1.63
N LEU A 388 -10.63 25.24 1.34
CA LEU A 388 -11.60 24.41 0.62
C LEU A 388 -12.85 24.07 1.44
N LEU A 389 -12.75 24.01 2.78
CA LEU A 389 -13.90 23.77 3.67
C LEU A 389 -14.78 24.99 3.86
N TYR A 390 -14.23 26.19 3.68
CA TYR A 390 -14.89 27.47 4.00
C TYR A 390 -16.34 27.59 3.48
N PRO A 391 -16.68 27.19 2.23
CA PRO A 391 -18.05 27.25 1.72
C PRO A 391 -19.06 26.35 2.43
N PHE A 392 -18.64 25.54 3.40
CA PHE A 392 -19.51 24.66 4.17
C PHE A 392 -19.46 24.93 5.67
N MET A 393 -18.52 25.76 6.15
CA MET A 393 -18.32 25.99 7.58
C MET A 393 -19.52 26.67 8.25
N TYR A 394 -20.31 27.44 7.50
CA TYR A 394 -21.53 28.11 8.00
C TYR A 394 -22.73 27.17 8.21
N LEU A 395 -22.62 25.89 7.82
CA LEU A 395 -23.72 24.95 7.99
C LEU A 395 -23.87 24.57 9.48
N SER A 396 -25.09 24.63 10.00
CA SER A 396 -25.39 24.32 11.41
C SER A 396 -24.90 22.94 11.84
N LYS A 397 -25.06 21.92 10.98
CA LYS A 397 -24.52 20.56 11.22
C LYS A 397 -23.00 20.50 11.33
N VAL A 398 -22.27 21.40 10.67
CA VAL A 398 -20.80 21.47 10.79
C VAL A 398 -20.43 22.10 12.13
N TYR A 399 -21.14 23.14 12.54
CA TYR A 399 -21.00 23.71 13.87
C TYR A 399 -21.29 22.68 14.97
N PHE A 400 -22.42 21.97 14.90
CA PHE A 400 -22.75 20.94 15.90
C PHE A 400 -21.74 19.79 15.93
N ALA A 401 -21.22 19.38 14.76
CA ALA A 401 -20.15 18.39 14.69
C ALA A 401 -18.85 18.88 15.37
N ALA A 402 -18.48 20.16 15.20
CA ALA A 402 -17.33 20.75 15.88
C ALA A 402 -17.59 20.87 17.40
N ASP A 403 -18.78 21.32 17.79
CA ASP A 403 -19.16 21.54 19.19
C ASP A 403 -19.19 20.23 19.99
N ALA A 404 -19.76 19.16 19.40
CA ALA A 404 -19.78 17.83 20.02
C ALA A 404 -18.38 17.29 20.34
N ARG A 405 -17.33 17.78 19.66
CA ARG A 405 -15.93 17.43 19.92
C ARG A 405 -15.19 18.40 20.86
N GLY A 406 -15.79 19.54 21.18
CA GLY A 406 -15.11 20.65 21.86
C GLY A 406 -14.24 21.50 20.93
N ASP A 407 -14.39 21.37 19.61
CA ASP A 407 -13.62 22.11 18.59
C ASP A 407 -14.31 23.44 18.18
N SER A 408 -15.29 23.92 18.94
CA SER A 408 -16.07 25.15 18.65
C SER A 408 -15.23 26.41 18.47
N ASN A 409 -14.12 26.53 19.21
CA ASN A 409 -13.21 27.66 19.05
C ASN A 409 -12.42 27.56 17.73
N LEU A 410 -11.89 26.37 17.39
CA LEU A 410 -11.21 26.15 16.11
C LEU A 410 -12.13 26.40 14.91
N TRP A 411 -13.39 25.98 15.02
CA TRP A 411 -14.41 26.28 14.02
C TRP A 411 -14.61 27.79 13.87
N ARG A 412 -14.74 28.52 14.99
CA ARG A 412 -14.91 29.97 14.99
C ARG A 412 -13.71 30.67 14.35
N ASP A 413 -12.50 30.28 14.73
CA ASP A 413 -11.26 30.82 14.19
C ASP A 413 -11.18 30.59 12.69
N THR A 414 -11.49 29.38 12.22
CA THR A 414 -11.54 29.04 10.78
C THR A 414 -12.53 29.91 10.01
N CYS A 415 -13.70 30.22 10.60
CA CYS A 415 -14.68 31.13 10.00
C CYS A 415 -14.19 32.60 9.96
N HIS A 416 -13.27 33.01 10.83
CA HIS A 416 -12.76 34.38 10.92
C HIS A 416 -11.53 34.66 10.04
N VAL A 417 -10.74 33.65 9.65
CA VAL A 417 -9.48 33.83 8.87
C VAL A 417 -9.66 34.65 7.57
N ARG A 418 -10.87 34.73 6.99
CA ARG A 418 -11.14 35.51 5.77
C ARG A 418 -11.75 36.91 6.01
N ARG A 419 -12.11 37.27 7.25
CA ARG A 419 -12.73 38.59 7.54
C ARG A 419 -11.73 39.76 7.56
N SER A 420 -10.44 39.52 7.37
CA SER A 420 -9.44 40.55 7.04
C SER A 420 -8.72 40.13 5.77
N PRO A 421 -8.86 40.88 4.66
CA PRO A 421 -8.10 42.13 4.54
C PRO A 421 -8.81 43.34 3.91
N GLU A 422 -10.12 43.32 3.63
CA GLU A 422 -10.80 44.51 3.08
C GLU A 422 -12.05 44.86 3.89
N GLY A 423 -12.03 46.07 4.47
CA GLY A 423 -13.00 46.55 5.44
C GLY A 423 -14.44 46.44 4.97
N GLY A 424 -15.24 45.73 5.76
CA GLY A 424 -16.69 45.67 5.60
C GLY A 424 -17.31 45.14 6.88
N HIS A 425 -17.71 46.06 7.76
CA HIS A 425 -18.55 45.74 8.91
C HIS A 425 -19.85 45.07 8.42
N MET A 426 -20.04 43.79 8.73
CA MET A 426 -21.38 43.21 8.83
C MET A 426 -21.48 42.23 10.00
N CYS A 427 -22.41 42.59 10.88
CA CYS A 427 -23.23 41.83 11.82
C CYS A 427 -22.61 40.66 12.57
N ASP A 428 -22.54 40.90 13.88
CA ASP A 428 -22.49 39.96 14.98
C ASP A 428 -23.83 39.21 15.10
N ASP A 429 -24.27 38.53 14.04
CA ASP A 429 -25.44 37.65 14.11
C ASP A 429 -24.97 36.30 14.67
N ARG A 430 -25.08 36.14 15.99
CA ARG A 430 -25.19 34.80 16.57
C ARG A 430 -26.33 34.09 15.84
N PRO A 431 -26.14 32.87 15.31
CA PRO A 431 -27.25 32.12 14.77
C PRO A 431 -28.30 31.98 15.88
N SER A 432 -29.48 32.56 15.65
CA SER A 432 -30.62 32.30 16.52
C SER A 432 -30.96 30.82 16.40
N ILE A 433 -30.52 30.05 17.38
CA ILE A 433 -30.96 28.68 17.59
C ILE A 433 -32.45 28.79 17.94
N LYS A 434 -33.33 28.59 16.95
CA LYS A 434 -34.72 28.27 17.25
C LYS A 434 -34.77 26.81 17.73
N PRO A 435 -35.50 26.52 18.82
CA PRO A 435 -35.57 25.21 19.43
C PRO A 435 -36.12 24.12 18.49
#